data_AF-A0AAP5YEP3-F1
#
_entry.id   AF-A0AAP5YEP3-F1
#
_cell.length_a   1.000
_cell.length_b   1.000
_cell.length_c   1.000
_cell.angle_alpha   90.00
_cell.angle_beta   90.00
_cell.angle_gamma   90.00
#
_symmetry.space_group_name_H-M   'P 1'
#
loop_
_entity.id
_entity.type
_entity.pdbx_description
1 polymer ?
#
loop_
_entity_poly.entity_id
_entity_poly.type
_entity_poly.pdbx_seq_one_letter_code
_entity_poly.pdbx_strand_id
1 'polypeptide(L)'
;KTERNVVDAAIPAMIEARQVSELSTRIISSVQMLSNAQNEQERKKAGRVLFEQLESLLTHIKELGGESFDSKLLDALESNVQNVINNLAELGVTVERKLWLAKEIDTRVEEMRLLSEELEQLTRTQVQNTSTIAVANVTHIYDLLEANKKDQVYQALDALVEVDLDLTERLHELHLLAFKML
;
A
#
# COMPACT_ATOMS: atom_id res chain seq x y z
N LYS A 1 49.19 44.57 2.90
CA LYS A 1 49.29 43.09 3.02
C LYS A 1 47.97 42.44 3.46
N THR A 2 46.86 43.18 3.51
CA THR A 2 45.55 42.71 3.95
C THR A 2 44.62 42.38 2.77
N GLU A 3 44.65 43.15 1.67
CA GLU A 3 43.78 42.86 0.51
C GLU A 3 44.12 41.56 -0.23
N ARG A 4 45.41 41.21 -0.32
CA ARG A 4 45.85 39.99 -1.01
C ARG A 4 45.41 38.71 -0.28
N ASN A 5 45.53 38.69 1.06
CA ASN A 5 45.01 37.59 1.88
C ASN A 5 43.48 37.51 1.89
N VAL A 6 42.78 38.66 1.80
CA VAL A 6 41.31 38.67 1.70
C VAL A 6 40.86 38.14 0.34
N VAL A 7 41.55 38.48 -0.75
CA VAL A 7 41.25 37.95 -2.09
C VAL A 7 41.62 36.46 -2.21
N ASP A 8 42.77 36.05 -1.65
CA ASP A 8 43.25 34.67 -1.69
C ASP A 8 42.38 33.70 -0.86
N ALA A 9 41.68 34.18 0.19
CA ALA A 9 40.78 33.36 1.02
C ALA A 9 39.27 33.54 0.69
N ALA A 10 38.83 34.72 0.22
CA ALA A 10 37.41 34.96 -0.03
C ALA A 10 36.90 34.34 -1.34
N ILE A 11 37.74 34.21 -2.37
CA ILE A 11 37.35 33.58 -3.64
C ILE A 11 37.09 32.07 -3.46
N PRO A 12 37.99 31.29 -2.82
CA PRO A 12 37.73 29.89 -2.51
C PRO A 12 36.49 29.67 -1.63
N ALA A 13 36.35 30.44 -0.55
CA ALA A 13 35.18 30.33 0.34
C ALA A 13 33.84 30.61 -0.37
N MET A 14 33.82 31.56 -1.32
CA MET A 14 32.63 31.85 -2.12
C MET A 14 32.30 30.71 -3.11
N ILE A 15 33.30 30.03 -3.67
CA ILE A 15 33.12 28.86 -4.55
C ILE A 15 32.52 27.70 -3.75
N GLU A 16 33.05 27.43 -2.56
CA GLU A 16 32.55 26.38 -1.67
C GLU A 16 31.12 26.66 -1.17
N ALA A 17 30.82 27.90 -0.78
CA ALA A 17 29.46 28.29 -0.41
C ALA A 17 28.45 28.11 -1.55
N ARG A 18 28.87 28.34 -2.80
CA ARG A 18 28.05 28.09 -3.99
C ARG A 18 27.79 26.59 -4.19
N GLN A 19 28.82 25.74 -4.03
CA GLN A 19 28.68 24.29 -4.11
C GLN A 19 27.71 23.75 -3.05
N VAL A 20 27.83 24.22 -1.80
CA VAL A 20 26.92 23.89 -0.70
C VAL A 20 25.47 24.24 -1.04
N SER A 21 25.21 25.42 -1.60
CA SER A 21 23.86 25.84 -2.01
C SER A 21 23.30 24.99 -3.17
N GLU A 22 24.13 24.65 -4.15
CA GLU A 22 23.72 23.81 -5.27
C GLU A 22 23.42 22.38 -4.83
N LEU A 23 24.28 21.80 -4.00
CA LEU A 23 24.09 20.47 -3.41
C LEU A 23 22.84 20.41 -2.54
N SER A 24 22.57 21.45 -1.73
CA SER A 24 21.35 21.52 -0.92
C SER A 24 20.09 21.45 -1.78
N THR A 25 20.07 22.14 -2.93
CA THR A 25 18.94 22.10 -3.87
C THR A 25 18.78 20.72 -4.50
N ARG A 26 19.90 20.08 -4.87
CA ARG A 26 19.90 18.71 -5.41
C ARG A 26 19.43 17.68 -4.38
N ILE A 27 19.85 17.82 -3.13
CA ILE A 27 19.42 16.98 -2.00
C ILE A 27 17.91 17.08 -1.85
N ILE A 28 17.32 18.28 -1.77
CA ILE A 28 15.86 18.46 -1.66
C ILE A 28 15.11 17.71 -2.78
N SER A 29 15.60 17.81 -4.02
CA SER A 29 15.05 17.06 -5.15
C SER A 29 15.17 15.54 -4.97
N SER A 30 16.34 15.05 -4.54
CA SER A 30 16.58 13.63 -4.26
C SER A 30 15.72 13.09 -3.13
N VAL A 31 15.44 13.89 -2.10
CA VAL A 31 14.51 13.57 -1.02
C VAL A 31 13.10 13.40 -1.54
N GLN A 32 12.65 14.31 -2.41
CA GLN A 32 11.33 14.20 -3.05
C GLN A 32 11.24 12.95 -3.92
N MET A 33 12.30 12.62 -4.68
CA MET A 33 12.37 11.38 -5.47
C MET A 33 12.32 10.13 -4.58
N LEU A 34 13.03 10.13 -3.44
CA LEU A 34 13.01 9.03 -2.48
C LEU A 34 11.62 8.85 -1.85
N SER A 35 10.99 9.94 -1.43
CA SER A 35 9.63 9.93 -0.86
C SER A 35 8.57 9.43 -1.85
N ASN A 36 8.78 9.70 -3.14
CA ASN A 36 7.88 9.30 -4.22
C ASN A 36 8.21 7.95 -4.84
N ALA A 37 9.24 7.25 -4.37
CA ALA A 37 9.60 5.94 -4.88
C ALA A 37 8.42 4.96 -4.77
N GLN A 38 8.10 4.30 -5.88
CA GLN A 38 6.98 3.36 -5.98
C GLN A 38 7.43 1.90 -5.87
N ASN A 39 8.73 1.66 -5.98
CA ASN A 39 9.32 0.34 -5.89
C ASN A 39 10.70 0.38 -5.23
N GLU A 40 11.17 -0.80 -4.84
CA GLU A 40 12.43 -0.96 -4.13
C GLU A 40 13.64 -0.52 -4.96
N GLN A 41 13.57 -0.65 -6.29
CA GLN A 41 14.62 -0.24 -7.19
C GLN A 41 14.77 1.29 -7.22
N GLU A 42 13.66 2.01 -7.32
CA GLU A 42 13.60 3.47 -7.23
C GLU A 42 14.07 3.95 -5.85
N ARG A 43 13.61 3.29 -4.77
CA ARG A 43 14.04 3.60 -3.40
C ARG A 43 15.56 3.50 -3.26
N LYS A 44 16.15 2.38 -3.69
CA LYS A 44 17.61 2.16 -3.63
C LYS A 44 18.38 3.15 -4.50
N LYS A 45 17.90 3.44 -5.71
CA LYS A 45 18.53 4.40 -6.62
C LYS A 45 18.50 5.82 -6.06
N ALA A 46 17.34 6.28 -5.62
CA ALA A 46 17.17 7.60 -5.03
C ALA A 46 17.97 7.73 -3.72
N GLY A 47 17.95 6.70 -2.87
CA GLY A 47 18.72 6.65 -1.63
C GLY A 47 20.23 6.70 -1.86
N ARG A 48 20.74 6.00 -2.88
CA ARG A 48 22.17 6.05 -3.23
C ARG A 48 22.60 7.44 -3.70
N VAL A 49 21.82 8.05 -4.61
CA VAL A 49 22.10 9.41 -5.11
C VAL A 49 22.05 10.43 -3.98
N LEU A 50 21.09 10.30 -3.07
CA LEU A 50 20.96 11.15 -1.89
C LEU A 50 22.18 11.03 -0.96
N PHE A 51 22.65 9.81 -0.72
CA PHE A 51 23.83 9.55 0.11
C PHE A 51 25.11 10.14 -0.50
N GLU A 52 25.35 9.93 -1.80
CA GLU A 52 26.50 10.50 -2.52
C GLU A 52 26.49 12.05 -2.46
N GLN A 53 25.31 12.67 -2.55
CA GLN A 53 25.14 14.13 -2.43
C GLN A 53 25.40 14.65 -1.01
N LEU A 54 25.00 13.90 0.03
CA LEU A 54 25.27 14.24 1.44
C LEU A 54 26.75 14.13 1.78
N GLU A 55 27.45 13.09 1.30
CA GLU A 55 28.90 12.95 1.47
C GLU A 55 29.65 14.10 0.80
N SER A 56 29.23 14.48 -0.41
CA SER A 56 29.81 15.64 -1.12
C SER A 56 29.58 16.93 -0.34
N LEU A 57 28.36 17.15 0.18
CA LEU A 57 28.02 18.33 0.99
C LEU A 57 28.89 18.41 2.26
N LEU A 58 29.06 17.30 2.97
CA LEU A 58 29.92 17.24 4.16
C LEU A 58 31.38 17.57 3.85
N THR A 59 31.88 17.13 2.69
CA THR A 59 33.26 17.41 2.26
C THR A 59 33.48 18.90 2.02
N HIS A 60 32.59 19.54 1.24
CA HIS A 60 32.65 20.98 0.97
C HIS A 60 32.51 21.83 2.25
N ILE A 61 31.69 21.39 3.21
CA ILE A 61 31.54 22.07 4.50
C ILE A 61 32.84 21.98 5.34
N LYS A 62 33.52 20.83 5.31
CA LYS A 62 34.81 20.66 6.00
C LYS A 62 35.91 21.50 5.37
N GLU A 63 35.95 21.58 4.04
CA GLU A 63 36.90 22.41 3.29
C GLU A 63 36.68 23.89 3.57
N LEU A 64 35.42 24.35 3.62
CA LEU A 64 35.06 25.71 4.01
C LEU A 64 35.53 26.06 5.44
N GLY A 65 35.54 25.09 6.35
CA GLY A 65 35.97 25.29 7.75
C GLY A 65 37.47 25.43 7.97
N GLY A 66 38.30 25.08 6.98
CA GLY A 66 39.76 25.17 7.06
C GLY A 66 40.33 26.59 6.95
N GLU A 67 39.59 27.54 6.35
CA GLU A 67 40.14 28.83 5.88
C GLU A 67 39.62 30.09 6.61
N SER A 68 39.42 30.07 7.93
CA SER A 68 39.07 31.25 8.78
C SER A 68 37.58 31.51 9.01
N PHE A 69 36.79 30.47 9.28
CA PHE A 69 35.41 30.60 9.75
C PHE A 69 35.28 30.48 11.28
N ASP A 70 34.27 31.15 11.86
CA ASP A 70 33.92 31.04 13.27
C ASP A 70 33.58 29.58 13.62
N SER A 71 34.30 28.99 14.58
CA SER A 71 34.13 27.59 14.95
C SER A 71 32.69 27.29 15.39
N LYS A 72 31.99 28.25 16.01
CA LYS A 72 30.59 28.08 16.41
C LYS A 72 29.64 27.92 15.23
N LEU A 73 29.92 28.60 14.12
CA LEU A 73 29.14 28.50 12.89
C LEU A 73 29.39 27.16 12.19
N LEU A 74 30.63 26.65 12.24
CA LEU A 74 30.97 25.32 11.74
C LEU A 74 30.31 24.21 12.56
N ASP A 75 30.36 24.28 13.89
CA ASP A 75 29.71 23.32 14.78
C ASP A 75 28.18 23.29 14.55
N ALA A 76 27.56 24.47 14.39
CA ALA A 76 26.13 24.59 14.09
C ALA A 76 25.78 23.99 12.72
N LEU A 77 26.64 24.21 11.71
CA LEU A 77 26.45 23.68 10.36
C LEU A 77 26.60 22.16 10.33
N GLU A 78 27.62 21.61 10.98
CA GLU A 78 27.81 20.17 11.13
C GLU A 78 26.61 19.51 11.82
N SER A 79 26.13 20.11 12.92
CA SER A 79 24.94 19.64 13.63
C SER A 79 23.69 19.63 12.73
N ASN A 80 23.48 20.69 11.95
CA ASN A 80 22.35 20.77 11.01
C ASN A 80 22.43 19.70 9.92
N VAL A 81 23.61 19.45 9.36
CA VAL A 81 23.79 18.38 8.35
C VAL A 81 23.55 17.01 8.97
N GLN A 82 24.05 16.77 10.19
CA GLN A 82 23.79 15.51 10.89
C GLN A 82 22.29 15.29 11.16
N ASN A 83 21.57 16.35 11.52
CA ASN A 83 20.10 16.29 11.68
C ASN A 83 19.40 15.97 10.36
N VAL A 84 19.84 16.55 9.25
CA VAL A 84 19.33 16.20 7.92
C VAL A 84 19.61 14.73 7.60
N ILE A 85 20.83 14.23 7.82
CA ILE A 85 21.17 12.81 7.61
C ILE A 85 20.26 11.89 8.42
N ASN A 86 20.03 12.21 9.70
CA ASN A 86 19.18 11.43 10.59
C ASN A 86 17.72 11.40 10.09
N ASN A 87 17.16 12.56 9.73
CA ASN A 87 15.81 12.66 9.18
C ASN A 87 15.66 11.88 7.86
N LEU A 88 16.71 11.85 7.03
CA LEU A 88 16.70 11.13 5.76
C LEU A 88 16.83 9.61 5.94
N ALA A 89 17.58 9.17 6.94
CA ALA A 89 17.60 7.77 7.34
C ALA A 89 16.21 7.32 7.81
N GLU A 90 15.54 8.11 8.64
CA GLU A 90 14.17 7.84 9.11
C GLU A 90 13.16 7.82 7.94
N LEU A 91 13.28 8.77 7.00
CA LEU A 91 12.48 8.78 5.78
C LEU A 91 12.69 7.51 4.95
N GLY A 92 13.94 7.06 4.81
CA GLY A 92 14.27 5.82 4.10
C GLY A 92 13.57 4.59 4.69
N VAL A 93 13.62 4.45 6.02
CA VAL A 93 12.91 3.37 6.75
C VAL A 93 11.40 3.48 6.58
N THR A 94 10.86 4.70 6.59
CA THR A 94 9.42 4.95 6.41
C THR A 94 8.96 4.58 5.00
N VAL A 95 9.72 4.95 3.96
CA VAL A 95 9.41 4.58 2.57
C VAL A 95 9.50 3.07 2.36
N GLU A 96 10.52 2.42 2.93
CA GLU A 96 10.63 0.95 2.91
C GLU A 96 9.39 0.28 3.54
N ARG A 97 8.99 0.74 4.73
CA ARG A 97 7.80 0.22 5.40
C ARG A 97 6.52 0.47 4.60
N LYS A 98 6.40 1.64 3.96
CA LYS A 98 5.28 1.96 3.07
C LYS A 98 5.21 0.98 1.90
N LEU A 99 6.33 0.70 1.23
CA LEU A 99 6.36 -0.24 0.10
C LEU A 99 6.02 -1.66 0.54
N TRP A 100 6.54 -2.09 1.70
CA TRP A 100 6.20 -3.38 2.26
C TRP A 100 4.71 -3.50 2.60
N LEU A 101 4.13 -2.49 3.26
CA LEU A 101 2.70 -2.46 3.58
C LEU A 101 1.83 -2.46 2.33
N ALA A 102 2.19 -1.69 1.31
CA ALA A 102 1.46 -1.68 0.04
C ALA A 102 1.45 -3.09 -0.59
N LYS A 103 2.60 -3.76 -0.60
CA LYS A 103 2.69 -5.12 -1.14
C LYS A 103 1.87 -6.13 -0.33
N GLU A 104 1.90 -6.04 1.00
CA GLU A 104 1.12 -6.91 1.87
C GLU A 104 -0.39 -6.69 1.68
N ILE A 105 -0.83 -5.42 1.58
CA ILE A 105 -2.23 -5.08 1.31
C ILE A 105 -2.67 -5.67 -0.03
N ASP A 106 -1.91 -5.47 -1.09
CA ASP A 106 -2.25 -6.01 -2.43
C ASP A 106 -2.38 -7.54 -2.39
N THR A 107 -1.46 -8.22 -1.71
CA THR A 107 -1.51 -9.68 -1.57
C THR A 107 -2.74 -10.13 -0.77
N ARG A 108 -3.05 -9.48 0.35
CA ARG A 108 -4.22 -9.85 1.18
C ARG A 108 -5.54 -9.54 0.48
N VAL A 109 -5.62 -8.42 -0.24
CA VAL A 109 -6.82 -8.06 -1.02
C VAL A 109 -7.06 -9.09 -2.12
N GLU A 110 -6.02 -9.54 -2.83
CA GLU A 110 -6.19 -10.57 -3.86
C GLU A 110 -6.61 -11.92 -3.26
N GLU A 111 -6.04 -12.34 -2.14
CA GLU A 111 -6.48 -13.54 -1.42
C GLU A 111 -7.97 -13.44 -1.01
N MET A 112 -8.39 -12.30 -0.46
CA MET A 112 -9.78 -12.05 -0.09
C MET A 112 -10.71 -12.05 -1.30
N ARG A 113 -10.27 -11.49 -2.43
CA ARG A 113 -11.02 -11.46 -3.69
C ARG A 113 -11.29 -12.88 -4.20
N LEU A 114 -10.26 -13.73 -4.21
CA LEU A 114 -10.39 -15.13 -4.64
C LEU A 114 -11.35 -15.93 -3.76
N LEU A 115 -11.25 -15.77 -2.44
CA LEU A 115 -12.15 -16.43 -1.49
C LEU A 115 -13.59 -15.92 -1.61
N SER A 116 -13.78 -14.63 -1.86
CA SER A 116 -15.12 -14.05 -2.05
C SER A 116 -15.76 -14.51 -3.35
N GLU A 117 -14.97 -14.67 -4.41
CA GLU A 117 -15.41 -15.22 -5.69
C GLU A 117 -15.82 -16.69 -5.55
N GLU A 118 -15.04 -17.50 -4.83
CA GLU A 118 -15.40 -18.89 -4.53
C GLU A 118 -16.69 -18.97 -3.71
N LEU A 119 -16.86 -18.10 -2.71
CA LEU A 119 -18.07 -18.04 -1.89
C LEU A 119 -19.31 -17.64 -2.71
N GLU A 120 -19.19 -16.66 -3.61
CA GLU A 120 -20.26 -16.29 -4.53
C GLU A 120 -20.68 -17.49 -5.40
N GLN A 121 -19.70 -18.20 -5.97
CA GLN A 121 -19.97 -19.36 -6.82
C GLN A 121 -20.66 -20.50 -6.04
N LEU A 122 -20.22 -20.75 -4.80
CA LEU A 122 -20.83 -21.76 -3.92
C LEU A 122 -22.27 -21.39 -3.58
N THR A 123 -22.52 -20.14 -3.20
CA THR A 123 -23.88 -19.68 -2.85
C THR A 123 -24.80 -19.70 -4.07
N ARG A 124 -24.31 -19.31 -5.25
CA ARG A 124 -25.04 -19.44 -6.52
C ARG A 124 -25.39 -20.90 -6.84
N THR A 125 -24.45 -21.81 -6.65
CA THR A 125 -24.67 -23.26 -6.84
C THR A 125 -25.73 -23.79 -5.88
N GLN A 126 -25.72 -23.34 -4.62
CA GLN A 126 -26.76 -23.71 -3.64
C GLN A 126 -28.15 -23.22 -4.07
N VAL A 127 -28.27 -21.97 -4.55
CA VAL A 127 -29.54 -21.46 -5.10
C VAL A 127 -30.04 -22.32 -6.26
N GLN A 128 -29.15 -22.72 -7.18
CA GLN A 128 -29.51 -23.57 -8.32
C GLN A 128 -29.94 -24.99 -7.89
N ASN A 129 -29.23 -25.58 -6.91
CA ASN A 129 -29.57 -26.89 -6.37
C ASN A 129 -30.94 -26.86 -5.67
N THR A 130 -31.18 -25.87 -4.82
CA THR A 130 -32.47 -25.71 -4.13
C THR A 130 -33.61 -25.51 -5.13
N SER A 131 -33.40 -24.71 -6.19
CA SER A 131 -34.41 -24.57 -7.25
C SER A 131 -34.70 -25.90 -7.97
N THR A 132 -33.68 -26.73 -8.20
CA THR A 132 -33.84 -28.05 -8.83
C THR A 132 -34.58 -29.02 -7.91
N ILE A 133 -34.26 -29.01 -6.61
CA ILE A 133 -34.94 -29.81 -5.58
C ILE A 133 -36.41 -29.43 -5.49
N ALA A 134 -36.73 -28.13 -5.45
CA ALA A 134 -38.11 -27.65 -5.39
C ALA A 134 -38.94 -28.14 -6.60
N VAL A 135 -38.37 -28.09 -7.82
CA VAL A 135 -39.03 -28.62 -9.03
C VAL A 135 -39.23 -30.15 -8.94
N ALA A 136 -38.25 -30.88 -8.41
CA ALA A 136 -38.38 -32.32 -8.18
C ALA A 136 -39.48 -32.64 -7.15
N ASN A 137 -39.57 -31.86 -6.07
CA ASN A 137 -40.60 -32.02 -5.04
C ASN A 137 -41.99 -31.73 -5.60
N VAL A 138 -42.16 -30.69 -6.43
CA VAL A 138 -43.42 -30.44 -7.16
C VAL A 138 -43.77 -31.60 -8.09
N THR A 139 -42.79 -32.17 -8.80
CA THR A 139 -43.01 -33.35 -9.65
C THR A 139 -43.48 -34.54 -8.82
N HIS A 140 -42.87 -34.78 -7.66
CA HIS A 140 -43.29 -35.83 -6.74
C HIS A 140 -44.72 -35.63 -6.21
N ILE A 141 -45.15 -34.37 -5.98
CA ILE A 141 -46.54 -34.07 -5.59
C ILE A 141 -47.53 -34.52 -6.68
N TYR A 142 -47.20 -34.36 -7.98
CA TYR A 142 -48.04 -34.88 -9.06
C TYR A 142 -48.16 -36.40 -9.02
N ASP A 143 -47.07 -37.12 -8.76
CA ASP A 143 -47.09 -38.59 -8.62
C ASP A 143 -47.99 -39.03 -7.45
N LEU A 144 -47.93 -38.32 -6.31
CA LEU A 144 -48.77 -38.58 -5.14
C LEU A 144 -50.25 -38.31 -5.41
N LEU A 145 -50.54 -37.27 -6.19
CA LEU A 145 -51.88 -36.90 -6.61
C LEU A 145 -52.48 -37.98 -7.53
N GLU A 146 -51.72 -38.45 -8.53
CA GLU A 146 -52.13 -39.57 -9.39
C GLU A 146 -52.36 -40.86 -8.60
N ALA A 147 -51.55 -41.10 -7.56
CA ALA A 147 -51.71 -42.23 -6.66
C ALA A 147 -52.83 -42.06 -5.61
N ASN A 148 -53.59 -40.96 -5.65
CA ASN A 148 -54.68 -40.64 -4.72
C ASN A 148 -54.26 -40.61 -3.23
N LYS A 149 -52.98 -40.31 -2.93
CA LYS A 149 -52.42 -40.27 -1.57
C LYS A 149 -52.61 -38.91 -0.91
N LYS A 150 -53.86 -38.53 -0.64
CA LYS A 150 -54.25 -37.17 -0.22
C LYS A 150 -53.48 -36.62 0.99
N ASP A 151 -53.27 -37.43 2.03
CA ASP A 151 -52.54 -36.97 3.24
C ASP A 151 -51.06 -36.68 2.94
N GLN A 152 -50.43 -37.49 2.07
CA GLN A 152 -49.05 -37.28 1.65
C GLN A 152 -48.91 -36.06 0.74
N VAL A 153 -49.92 -35.75 -0.08
CA VAL A 153 -49.96 -34.52 -0.88
C VAL A 153 -49.96 -33.29 0.02
N TYR A 154 -50.79 -33.25 1.07
CA TYR A 154 -50.79 -32.12 2.00
C TYR A 154 -49.47 -31.97 2.74
N GLN A 155 -48.89 -33.08 3.21
CA GLN A 155 -47.59 -33.05 3.87
C GLN A 155 -46.46 -32.57 2.95
N ALA A 156 -46.50 -32.95 1.66
CA ALA A 156 -45.53 -32.50 0.67
C ALA A 156 -45.72 -31.01 0.30
N LEU A 157 -46.95 -30.51 0.27
CA LEU A 157 -47.24 -29.08 0.08
C LEU A 157 -46.77 -28.24 1.27
N ASP A 158 -46.97 -28.71 2.49
CA ASP A 158 -46.46 -28.05 3.70
C ASP A 158 -44.92 -27.99 3.66
N ALA A 159 -44.26 -29.09 3.31
CA ALA A 159 -42.79 -29.11 3.16
C ALA A 159 -42.29 -28.17 2.06
N LEU A 160 -42.99 -28.08 0.92
CA LEU A 160 -42.65 -27.17 -0.16
C LEU A 160 -42.68 -25.70 0.31
N VAL A 161 -43.70 -25.31 1.08
CA VAL A 161 -43.85 -23.93 1.56
C VAL A 161 -42.90 -23.63 2.71
N GLU A 162 -42.84 -24.50 3.72
CA GLU A 162 -42.09 -24.23 4.95
C GLU A 162 -40.58 -24.44 4.79
N VAL A 163 -40.16 -25.35 3.92
CA VAL A 163 -38.74 -25.72 3.77
C VAL A 163 -38.18 -25.17 2.46
N ASP A 164 -38.74 -25.55 1.33
CA ASP A 164 -38.11 -25.24 0.04
C ASP A 164 -38.17 -23.74 -0.30
N LEU A 165 -39.32 -23.08 -0.07
CA LEU A 165 -39.46 -21.64 -0.32
C LEU A 165 -38.64 -20.78 0.66
N ASP A 166 -38.71 -21.07 1.97
CA ASP A 166 -37.89 -20.37 2.98
C ASP A 166 -36.39 -20.54 2.72
N LEU A 167 -35.95 -21.76 2.39
CA LEU A 167 -34.55 -22.02 2.05
C LEU A 167 -34.11 -21.27 0.79
N THR A 168 -34.98 -21.20 -0.22
CA THR A 168 -34.69 -20.46 -1.46
C THR A 168 -34.50 -18.98 -1.19
N GLU A 169 -35.37 -18.37 -0.37
CA GLU A 169 -35.25 -16.96 0.01
C GLU A 169 -33.96 -16.69 0.78
N ARG A 170 -33.65 -17.49 1.81
CA ARG A 170 -32.42 -17.34 2.60
C ARG A 170 -31.15 -17.51 1.78
N LEU A 171 -31.12 -18.46 0.86
CA LEU A 171 -29.96 -18.66 -0.02
C LEU A 171 -29.82 -17.53 -1.04
N HIS A 172 -30.94 -16.95 -1.50
CA HIS A 172 -30.90 -15.77 -2.35
C HIS A 172 -30.35 -14.55 -1.60
N GLU A 173 -30.77 -14.33 -0.36
CA GLU A 173 -30.18 -13.30 0.50
C GLU A 173 -28.69 -13.54 0.72
N LEU A 174 -28.29 -14.78 1.05
CA LEU A 174 -26.89 -15.15 1.25
C LEU A 174 -26.05 -14.90 -0.02
N HIS A 175 -26.57 -15.26 -1.19
CA HIS A 175 -25.93 -14.99 -2.49
C HIS A 175 -25.77 -13.49 -2.72
N LEU A 176 -26.78 -12.67 -2.43
CA LEU A 176 -26.70 -11.21 -2.51
C LEU A 176 -25.65 -10.63 -1.54
N LEU A 177 -25.54 -11.18 -0.33
CA LEU A 177 -24.49 -10.77 0.62
C LEU A 177 -23.09 -11.16 0.11
N ALA A 178 -22.92 -12.38 -0.41
CA ALA A 178 -21.67 -12.83 -1.00
C ALA A 178 -21.23 -11.97 -2.19
N PHE A 179 -22.18 -11.65 -3.08
CA PHE A 179 -21.94 -10.79 -4.23
C PHE A 179 -21.50 -9.37 -3.83
N LYS A 180 -22.02 -8.80 -2.73
CA LYS A 180 -21.63 -7.47 -2.24
C LYS A 180 -20.20 -7.41 -1.68
N MET A 181 -19.57 -8.55 -1.42
CA MET A 181 -18.20 -8.62 -0.93
C MET A 181 -17.15 -8.61 -2.07
N LEU A 182 -17.60 -8.74 -3.33
CA LEU A 182 -16.79 -8.58 -4.54
C LEU A 182 -16.61 -7.10 -4.90
#